data_AF-A0A914PQN6-F1
#
_entry.id   AF-A0A914PQN6-F1
#
_cell.length_a   1.000
_cell.length_b   1.000
_cell.length_c   1.000
_cell.angle_alpha   90.00
_cell.angle_beta   90.00
_cell.angle_gamma   90.00
#
_symmetry.space_group_name_H-M   'P 1'
#
loop_
_entity.id
_entity.type
_entity.pdbx_description
1 polymer ?
#
loop_
_entity_poly.entity_id
_entity_poly.type
_entity_poly.pdbx_seq_one_letter_code
_entity_poly.pdbx_strand_id
1 'polypeptide(L)'
;MYIEILGQIFYRFTLSFTSSLFSQQLGQTMGGLVRASDLAFFSYIYGVLEKDQYKRFTSWTRAGTMAGRTGAYLFSQILILTHWSDYHTMNKMAFYIASTALLVCFFLPRIRWKTMVERIHQTKATTSTSTSSQPKSYSEYVSYRIRRLHSHFKQIYSNPRIRKWSFYWAMTTCMSLQVSLYYQTLFGIVQIGDDTPLNGFADAGYTFVSVILILIMNWYSINWDKWGELALVVISTLSAGFLVIFSQAQNAYPMYACYIAYEAFYQLMITISQ
;
A
#
# COMPACT_ATOMS: atom_id res chain seq x y z
N MET A 1 2.34 -9.16 -8.46
CA MET A 1 1.45 -9.58 -9.58
C MET A 1 0.87 -11.00 -9.46
N TYR A 2 1.47 -12.09 -9.95
CA TYR A 2 0.76 -13.40 -9.89
C TYR A 2 0.43 -13.86 -8.47
N ILE A 3 1.43 -13.85 -7.58
CA ILE A 3 1.28 -14.20 -6.16
C ILE A 3 0.25 -13.28 -5.48
N GLU A 4 0.28 -12.01 -5.83
CA GLU A 4 -0.61 -10.98 -5.30
C GLU A 4 -2.07 -11.22 -5.69
N ILE A 5 -2.34 -11.49 -6.97
CA ILE A 5 -3.70 -11.70 -7.46
C ILE A 5 -4.26 -13.05 -6.98
N LEU A 6 -3.44 -14.10 -6.98
CA LEU A 6 -3.82 -15.39 -6.42
C LEU A 6 -4.14 -15.27 -4.92
N GLY A 7 -3.34 -14.52 -4.16
CA GLY A 7 -3.61 -14.24 -2.77
C GLY A 7 -4.90 -13.43 -2.56
N GLN A 8 -5.18 -12.44 -3.42
CA GLN A 8 -6.44 -11.67 -3.37
C GLN A 8 -7.65 -12.55 -3.65
N ILE A 9 -7.58 -13.42 -4.65
CA ILE A 9 -8.65 -14.38 -4.98
C ILE A 9 -8.89 -15.31 -3.79
N PHE A 10 -7.84 -15.86 -3.20
CA PHE A 10 -7.95 -16.74 -2.04
C PHE A 10 -8.56 -16.05 -0.82
N TYR A 11 -8.11 -14.83 -0.53
CA TYR A 11 -8.64 -14.00 0.55
C TYR A 11 -10.14 -13.73 0.36
N ARG A 12 -10.55 -13.27 -0.84
CA ARG A 12 -11.95 -12.94 -1.14
C ARG A 12 -12.84 -14.17 -1.24
N PHE A 13 -12.32 -15.29 -1.72
CA PHE A 13 -13.02 -16.58 -1.74
C PHE A 13 -13.37 -17.01 -0.32
N THR A 14 -12.37 -17.04 0.55
CA THR A 14 -12.53 -17.38 1.96
C THR A 14 -13.58 -16.50 2.63
N LEU A 15 -13.49 -15.18 2.41
CA LEU A 15 -14.40 -14.20 3.02
C LEU A 15 -15.85 -14.34 2.50
N SER A 16 -16.04 -14.80 1.27
CA SER A 16 -17.36 -14.87 0.62
C SER A 16 -18.04 -16.23 0.75
N PHE A 17 -17.29 -17.33 0.80
CA PHE A 17 -17.85 -18.68 0.68
C PHE A 17 -17.62 -19.56 1.91
N THR A 18 -16.73 -19.17 2.82
CA THR A 18 -16.41 -19.99 3.99
C THR A 18 -16.85 -19.34 5.29
N SER A 19 -17.49 -20.11 6.17
CA SER A 19 -17.93 -19.63 7.50
C SER A 19 -17.02 -20.10 8.64
N SER A 20 -16.07 -21.00 8.38
CA SER A 20 -15.14 -21.52 9.40
C SER A 20 -14.11 -20.48 9.83
N LEU A 21 -13.91 -20.32 11.15
CA LEU A 21 -12.92 -19.42 11.73
C LEU A 21 -11.51 -19.69 11.21
N PHE A 22 -11.11 -20.97 11.13
CA PHE A 22 -9.78 -21.33 10.64
C PHE A 22 -9.59 -20.90 9.18
N SER A 23 -10.61 -21.08 8.35
CA SER A 23 -10.56 -20.63 6.96
C SER A 23 -10.42 -19.11 6.89
N GLN A 24 -11.22 -18.36 7.66
CA GLN A 24 -11.12 -16.89 7.72
C GLN A 24 -9.73 -16.42 8.17
N GLN A 25 -9.14 -17.06 9.18
CA GLN A 25 -7.77 -16.77 9.62
C GLN A 25 -6.75 -17.03 8.51
N LEU A 26 -6.87 -18.14 7.77
CA LEU A 26 -6.02 -18.45 6.63
C LEU A 26 -6.20 -17.44 5.48
N GLY A 27 -7.43 -16.98 5.25
CA GLY A 27 -7.70 -15.90 4.31
C GLY A 27 -6.97 -14.61 4.69
N GLN A 28 -7.04 -14.22 5.97
CA GLN A 28 -6.39 -13.00 6.48
C GLN A 28 -4.85 -13.09 6.40
N THR A 29 -4.25 -14.25 6.68
CA THR A 29 -2.79 -14.42 6.53
C THR A 29 -2.36 -14.26 5.08
N MET A 30 -3.13 -14.82 4.13
CA MET A 30 -2.91 -14.59 2.71
C MET A 30 -3.12 -13.13 2.30
N GLY A 31 -4.12 -12.45 2.88
CA GLY A 31 -4.31 -11.01 2.72
C GLY A 31 -3.08 -10.20 3.15
N GLY A 32 -2.43 -10.58 4.25
CA GLY A 32 -1.16 -10.00 4.67
C GLY A 32 -0.03 -10.23 3.66
N LEU A 33 0.10 -11.45 3.11
CA LEU A 33 1.10 -11.78 2.09
C LEU A 33 0.91 -10.94 0.81
N VAL A 34 -0.34 -10.73 0.40
CA VAL A 34 -0.69 -9.85 -0.72
C VAL A 34 -0.18 -8.44 -0.48
N ARG A 35 -0.45 -7.85 0.70
CA ARG A 35 0.02 -6.51 1.05
C ARG A 35 1.55 -6.41 1.03
N ALA A 36 2.26 -7.46 1.45
CA ALA A 36 3.72 -7.52 1.37
C ALA A 36 4.24 -7.58 -0.08
N SER A 37 3.49 -8.19 -1.00
CA SER A 37 3.89 -8.35 -2.39
C SER A 37 3.88 -7.04 -3.20
N ASP A 38 3.11 -6.04 -2.78
CA ASP A 38 3.09 -4.69 -3.38
C ASP A 38 4.46 -4.00 -3.24
N LEU A 39 5.07 -4.09 -2.05
CA LEU A 39 6.41 -3.55 -1.82
C LEU A 39 7.48 -4.28 -2.66
N ALA A 40 7.32 -5.59 -2.85
CA ALA A 40 8.19 -6.39 -3.70
C ALA A 40 8.05 -5.99 -5.19
N PHE A 41 6.84 -5.64 -5.62
CA PHE A 41 6.58 -5.16 -6.98
C PHE A 41 7.30 -3.84 -7.28
N PHE A 42 7.23 -2.85 -6.39
CA PHE A 42 7.98 -1.59 -6.58
C PHE A 42 9.49 -1.81 -6.60
N SER A 43 10.00 -2.64 -5.69
CA SER A 43 11.43 -3.01 -5.65
C SER A 43 11.89 -3.67 -6.95
N TYR A 44 11.02 -4.49 -7.53
CA TYR A 44 11.27 -5.15 -8.79
C TYR A 44 11.32 -4.16 -9.97
N ILE A 45 10.34 -3.25 -10.06
CA ILE A 45 10.28 -2.26 -11.14
C ILE A 45 11.43 -1.27 -11.06
N TYR A 46 11.84 -0.84 -9.87
CA TYR A 46 13.04 -0.01 -9.70
C TYR A 46 14.33 -0.76 -10.07
N GLY A 47 14.32 -2.09 -10.11
CA GLY A 47 15.45 -2.85 -10.66
C GLY A 47 15.51 -2.86 -12.19
N VAL A 48 14.41 -2.46 -12.85
CA VAL A 48 14.25 -2.48 -14.31
C VAL A 48 14.32 -1.06 -14.87
N LEU A 49 13.66 -0.08 -14.27
CA LEU A 49 13.63 1.28 -14.80
C LEU A 49 14.98 2.00 -14.66
N GLU A 50 15.14 3.10 -15.38
CA GLU A 50 16.21 4.07 -15.14
C GLU A 50 15.83 5.01 -13.98
N LYS A 51 16.83 5.55 -13.28
CA LYS A 51 16.60 6.40 -12.08
C LYS A 51 15.71 7.62 -12.37
N ASP A 52 15.85 8.21 -13.55
CA ASP A 52 15.08 9.39 -13.96
C ASP A 52 13.60 9.07 -14.17
N GLN A 53 13.26 7.80 -14.43
CA GLN A 53 11.90 7.33 -14.63
C GLN A 53 11.21 6.88 -13.33
N TYR A 54 11.95 6.69 -12.22
CA TYR A 54 11.39 6.16 -10.97
C TYR A 54 10.27 7.05 -10.43
N LYS A 55 10.54 8.35 -10.24
CA LYS A 55 9.57 9.28 -9.67
C LYS A 55 8.29 9.34 -10.51
N ARG A 56 8.45 9.43 -11.84
CA ARG A 56 7.32 9.48 -12.77
C ARG A 56 6.50 8.19 -12.69
N PHE A 57 7.13 7.02 -12.81
CA PHE A 57 6.42 5.74 -12.77
C PHE A 57 5.66 5.55 -11.45
N THR A 58 6.31 5.84 -10.32
CA THR A 58 5.69 5.70 -9.00
C THR A 58 4.52 6.64 -8.83
N SER A 59 4.66 7.89 -9.27
CA SER A 59 3.57 8.88 -9.23
C SER A 59 2.37 8.42 -10.06
N TRP A 60 2.57 8.00 -11.32
CA TRP A 60 1.47 7.50 -12.17
C TRP A 60 0.81 6.25 -11.61
N THR A 61 1.59 5.30 -11.08
CA THR A 61 1.06 4.08 -10.48
C THR A 61 0.25 4.38 -9.22
N ARG A 62 0.77 5.24 -8.34
CA ARG A 62 0.06 5.67 -7.12
C ARG A 62 -1.21 6.43 -7.46
N ALA A 63 -1.16 7.37 -8.41
CA ALA A 63 -2.33 8.11 -8.88
C ALA A 63 -3.40 7.17 -9.46
N GLY A 64 -3.01 6.22 -10.31
CA GLY A 64 -3.92 5.23 -10.88
C GLY A 64 -4.58 4.35 -9.82
N THR A 65 -3.81 3.86 -8.84
CA THR A 65 -4.34 3.06 -7.73
C THR A 65 -5.30 3.86 -6.85
N MET A 66 -5.00 5.13 -6.56
CA MET A 66 -5.90 5.99 -5.78
C MET A 66 -7.17 6.32 -6.55
N ALA A 67 -7.07 6.69 -7.82
CA ALA A 67 -8.23 6.95 -8.67
C ALA A 67 -9.14 5.70 -8.78
N GLY A 68 -8.54 4.52 -8.96
CA GLY A 68 -9.28 3.26 -8.97
C GLY A 68 -9.98 2.98 -7.64
N ARG A 69 -9.33 3.25 -6.50
CA ARG A 69 -9.95 3.13 -5.17
C ARG A 69 -11.10 4.09 -4.98
N THR A 70 -10.92 5.38 -5.29
CA THR A 70 -11.98 6.39 -5.19
C THR A 70 -13.17 6.00 -6.06
N GLY A 71 -12.95 5.61 -7.31
CA GLY A 71 -14.00 5.13 -8.20
C GLY A 71 -14.73 3.91 -7.67
N ALA A 72 -13.99 2.93 -7.13
CA ALA A 72 -14.57 1.75 -6.50
C ALA A 72 -15.41 2.10 -5.27
N TYR A 73 -14.93 2.99 -4.39
CA TYR A 73 -15.67 3.41 -3.20
C TYR A 73 -16.97 4.14 -3.55
N LEU A 74 -16.92 5.08 -4.50
CA LEU A 74 -18.12 5.78 -4.97
C LEU A 74 -19.12 4.82 -5.61
N PHE A 75 -18.66 3.92 -6.47
CA PHE A 75 -19.51 2.89 -7.08
C PHE A 75 -20.14 2.00 -6.00
N SER A 76 -19.34 1.58 -5.03
CA SER A 76 -19.77 0.74 -3.92
C SER A 76 -20.85 1.43 -3.07
N GLN A 77 -20.69 2.72 -2.82
CA GLN A 77 -21.64 3.53 -2.04
C GLN A 77 -22.96 3.74 -2.79
N ILE A 78 -22.92 3.98 -4.10
CA ILE A 78 -24.12 4.11 -4.93
C ILE A 78 -24.94 2.82 -4.91
N LEU A 79 -24.29 1.66 -4.99
CA LEU A 79 -24.97 0.36 -4.94
C LEU A 79 -25.64 0.09 -3.58
N ILE A 80 -25.02 0.51 -2.48
CA ILE A 80 -25.59 0.39 -1.14
C ILE A 80 -26.80 1.33 -0.99
N LEU A 81 -26.67 2.60 -1.41
CA LEU A 81 -27.74 3.60 -1.29
C LEU A 81 -28.97 3.30 -2.15
N THR A 82 -28.77 2.63 -3.30
CA THR A 82 -29.88 2.19 -4.16
C THR A 82 -30.54 0.91 -3.66
N HIS A 83 -30.05 0.30 -2.58
CA HIS A 83 -30.46 -1.02 -2.09
C HIS A 83 -30.33 -2.14 -3.12
N TRP A 84 -29.49 -1.97 -4.15
CA TRP A 84 -29.28 -2.98 -5.19
C TRP A 84 -28.34 -4.10 -4.74
N SER A 85 -27.49 -3.86 -3.76
CA SER A 85 -26.49 -4.84 -3.32
C SER A 85 -26.11 -4.67 -1.85
N ASP A 86 -26.04 -5.81 -1.14
CA ASP A 86 -25.48 -5.91 0.20
C ASP A 86 -23.94 -6.08 0.17
N TYR A 87 -23.29 -5.87 1.32
CA TYR A 87 -21.85 -6.08 1.53
C TYR A 87 -21.35 -7.47 1.10
N HIS A 88 -22.18 -8.50 1.26
CA HIS A 88 -21.83 -9.86 0.86
C HIS A 88 -21.77 -10.01 -0.67
N THR A 89 -22.73 -9.45 -1.39
CA THR A 89 -22.77 -9.45 -2.86
C THR A 89 -21.61 -8.64 -3.43
N MET A 90 -21.24 -7.53 -2.80
CA MET A 90 -20.08 -6.72 -3.18
C MET A 90 -18.76 -7.49 -3.05
N ASN A 91 -18.60 -8.30 -2.00
CA ASN A 91 -17.42 -9.15 -1.84
C ASN A 91 -17.34 -10.24 -2.93
N LYS A 92 -18.47 -10.80 -3.36
CA LYS A 92 -18.53 -11.72 -4.52
C LYS A 92 -18.15 -11.02 -5.82
N MET A 93 -18.64 -9.81 -6.06
CA MET A 93 -18.23 -9.02 -7.23
C MET A 93 -16.72 -8.74 -7.23
N ALA A 94 -16.15 -8.36 -6.08
CA ALA A 94 -14.71 -8.15 -5.94
C ALA A 94 -13.88 -9.41 -6.22
N PHE A 95 -14.39 -10.60 -5.83
CA PHE A 95 -13.79 -11.89 -6.20
C PHE A 95 -13.76 -12.08 -7.72
N TYR A 96 -14.88 -11.88 -8.42
CA TYR A 96 -14.94 -12.03 -9.87
C TYR A 96 -14.01 -11.06 -10.60
N ILE A 97 -13.93 -9.80 -10.16
CA ILE A 97 -13.01 -8.81 -10.71
C ILE A 97 -11.54 -9.25 -10.52
N ALA A 98 -11.19 -9.81 -9.37
CA ALA A 98 -9.84 -10.35 -9.15
C ALA A 98 -9.54 -11.55 -10.06
N SER A 99 -10.54 -12.41 -10.32
CA SER A 99 -10.40 -13.54 -11.24
C SER A 99 -10.21 -13.09 -12.69
N THR A 100 -10.94 -12.08 -13.16
CA THR A 100 -10.74 -11.54 -14.52
C THR A 100 -9.40 -10.82 -14.65
N ALA A 101 -8.94 -10.12 -13.61
CA ALA A 101 -7.60 -9.53 -13.57
C ALA A 101 -6.50 -10.59 -13.70
N LEU A 102 -6.68 -11.78 -13.12
CA LEU A 102 -5.74 -12.90 -13.31
C LEU A 102 -5.62 -13.32 -14.78
N LEU A 103 -6.72 -13.32 -15.54
CA LEU A 103 -6.70 -13.63 -16.97
C LEU A 103 -5.87 -12.59 -17.75
N VAL A 104 -6.07 -11.30 -17.45
CA VAL A 104 -5.27 -10.21 -18.04
C VAL A 104 -3.78 -10.37 -17.72
N CYS A 105 -3.45 -10.88 -16.53
CA CYS A 105 -2.06 -11.08 -16.13
C CYS A 105 -1.29 -12.10 -16.97
N PHE A 106 -1.97 -13.10 -17.54
CA PHE A 106 -1.34 -14.06 -18.44
C PHE A 106 -0.82 -13.42 -19.73
N PHE A 107 -1.42 -12.30 -20.16
CA PHE A 107 -1.01 -11.57 -21.36
C PHE A 107 0.10 -10.54 -21.10
N LEU A 108 0.42 -10.25 -19.84
CA LEU A 108 1.46 -9.27 -19.51
C LEU A 108 2.87 -9.82 -19.76
N PRO A 109 3.80 -9.00 -20.29
CA PRO A 109 5.12 -9.45 -20.71
C PRO A 109 5.92 -9.95 -19.50
N ARG A 110 6.40 -11.20 -19.59
CA ARG A 110 7.21 -11.80 -18.55
C ARG A 110 8.68 -11.43 -18.73
N ILE A 111 9.21 -10.69 -17.76
CA ILE A 111 10.64 -10.38 -17.72
C ILE A 111 11.41 -11.58 -17.17
N ARG A 112 12.44 -12.00 -17.90
CA ARG A 112 13.29 -13.15 -17.56
C ARG A 112 14.43 -12.71 -16.65
N TRP A 113 14.83 -13.58 -15.72
CA TRP A 113 15.95 -13.32 -14.79
C TRP A 113 17.28 -13.06 -15.53
N LYS A 114 17.48 -13.65 -16.70
CA LYS A 114 18.66 -13.44 -17.56
C LYS A 114 18.81 -11.98 -18.00
N THR A 115 17.71 -11.33 -18.40
CA THR A 115 17.69 -9.91 -18.77
C THR A 115 18.05 -9.01 -17.58
N MET A 116 17.66 -9.40 -16.37
CA MET A 116 18.06 -8.69 -15.14
C MET A 116 19.55 -8.87 -14.83
N VAL A 117 20.11 -10.05 -15.09
CA VAL A 117 21.56 -10.31 -14.94
C VAL A 117 22.35 -9.44 -15.91
N GLU A 118 21.97 -9.42 -17.19
CA GLU A 118 22.60 -8.59 -18.23
C GLU A 118 22.60 -7.10 -17.86
N ARG A 119 21.50 -6.56 -17.33
CA ARG A 119 21.44 -5.16 -16.87
C ARG A 119 22.38 -4.88 -15.71
N ILE A 120 22.46 -5.77 -14.73
CA ILE A 120 23.42 -5.64 -13.61
C ILE A 120 24.86 -5.59 -14.16
N HIS A 121 25.16 -6.34 -15.21
CA HIS A 121 26.47 -6.34 -15.86
C HIS A 121 26.73 -5.06 -16.66
N GLN A 122 25.76 -4.55 -17.42
CA GLN A 122 25.89 -3.27 -18.12
C GLN A 122 26.18 -2.13 -17.13
N THR A 123 25.43 -2.05 -16.02
CA THR A 123 25.69 -1.05 -14.98
C THR A 123 27.07 -1.22 -14.34
N LYS A 124 27.55 -2.46 -14.15
CA LYS A 124 28.90 -2.72 -13.62
C LYS A 124 30.02 -2.43 -14.62
N ALA A 125 29.81 -2.69 -15.91
CA ALA A 125 30.79 -2.45 -16.96
C ALA A 125 31.11 -0.95 -17.10
N THR A 126 30.12 -0.08 -16.87
CA THR A 126 30.29 1.38 -16.85
C THR A 126 31.07 1.89 -15.61
N THR A 127 31.18 1.13 -14.52
CA THR A 127 31.82 1.58 -13.26
C THR A 127 33.18 0.93 -12.97
N SER A 128 33.69 0.08 -13.85
CA SER A 128 34.99 -0.62 -13.78
C SER A 128 35.22 -1.62 -12.62
N THR A 129 35.76 -2.77 -13.05
CA THR A 129 36.53 -3.81 -12.34
C THR A 129 35.89 -4.53 -11.14
N SER A 130 35.08 -5.55 -11.42
CA SER A 130 35.11 -6.79 -10.63
C SER A 130 34.65 -7.98 -11.46
N THR A 131 35.60 -8.91 -11.70
CA THR A 131 35.40 -10.28 -12.18
C THR A 131 34.57 -11.06 -11.15
N SER A 132 33.25 -10.81 -11.13
CA SER A 132 32.31 -11.66 -10.42
C SER A 132 31.86 -12.77 -11.36
N SER A 133 32.10 -14.02 -10.98
CA SER A 133 31.62 -15.20 -11.69
C SER A 133 30.12 -15.07 -11.98
N GLN A 134 29.75 -15.31 -13.24
CA GLN A 134 28.37 -15.27 -13.70
C GLN A 134 27.56 -16.37 -13.00
N PRO A 135 26.35 -16.09 -12.49
CA PRO A 135 25.46 -17.15 -12.04
C PRO A 135 25.03 -17.96 -13.27
N LYS A 136 25.51 -19.21 -13.37
CA LYS A 136 25.20 -20.13 -14.48
C LYS A 136 23.81 -20.77 -14.29
N SER A 137 23.34 -20.83 -13.04
CA SER A 137 22.04 -21.37 -12.67
C SER A 137 21.17 -20.34 -11.93
N TYR A 138 19.84 -20.51 -12.01
CA TYR A 138 18.89 -19.68 -11.25
C TYR A 138 19.13 -19.76 -9.73
N SER A 139 19.53 -20.93 -9.22
CA SER A 139 19.84 -21.11 -7.79
C SER A 139 21.05 -20.26 -7.36
N GLU A 140 22.08 -20.18 -8.21
CA GLU A 140 23.25 -19.33 -7.98
C GLU A 140 22.86 -17.85 -8.04
N TYR A 141 21.98 -17.46 -8.98
CA TYR A 141 21.46 -16.10 -9.06
C TYR A 141 20.72 -15.69 -7.79
N VAL A 142 19.82 -16.54 -7.28
CA VAL A 142 19.07 -16.29 -6.05
C VAL A 142 20.02 -16.17 -4.85
N SER A 143 20.96 -17.11 -4.72
CA SER A 143 21.96 -17.10 -3.64
C SER A 143 22.82 -15.84 -3.68
N TYR A 144 23.26 -15.42 -4.88
CA TYR A 144 23.98 -14.18 -5.09
C TYR A 144 23.16 -12.95 -4.67
N ARG A 145 21.88 -12.88 -5.09
CA ARG A 145 20.98 -11.78 -4.73
C ARG A 145 20.72 -11.70 -3.23
N ILE A 146 20.49 -12.82 -2.56
CA ILE A 146 20.27 -12.88 -1.11
C ILE A 146 21.53 -12.42 -0.35
N ARG A 147 22.72 -12.92 -0.72
CA ARG A 147 23.99 -12.48 -0.10
C ARG A 147 24.21 -10.98 -0.28
N ARG A 148 23.95 -10.46 -1.48
CA ARG A 148 24.08 -9.03 -1.78
C ARG A 148 23.07 -8.19 -1.02
N LEU A 149 21.82 -8.64 -0.91
CA LEU A 149 20.79 -7.99 -0.13
C LEU A 149 21.20 -7.90 1.35
N HIS A 150 21.70 -8.99 1.92
CA HIS A 150 22.19 -9.01 3.30
C HIS A 150 23.39 -8.08 3.53
N SER A 151 24.35 -8.05 2.59
CA SER A 151 25.50 -7.14 2.65
C SER A 151 25.07 -5.67 2.57
N HIS A 152 24.20 -5.33 1.61
CA HIS A 152 23.66 -3.98 1.46
C HIS A 152 22.80 -3.58 2.66
N PHE A 153 22.01 -4.50 3.21
CA PHE A 153 21.21 -4.27 4.41
C PHE A 153 22.10 -3.83 5.57
N LYS A 154 23.20 -4.55 5.83
CA LYS A 154 24.17 -4.17 6.87
C LYS A 154 24.78 -2.79 6.62
N GLN A 155 25.19 -2.49 5.39
CA GLN A 155 25.77 -1.18 5.05
C GLN A 155 24.76 -0.04 5.19
N ILE A 156 23.54 -0.20 4.67
CA ILE A 156 22.48 0.82 4.70
C ILE A 156 22.07 1.10 6.14
N TYR A 157 21.83 0.07 6.95
CA TYR A 157 21.43 0.22 8.35
C TYR A 157 22.59 0.56 9.29
N SER A 158 23.84 0.62 8.81
CA SER A 158 24.93 1.22 9.58
C SER A 158 24.77 2.73 9.73
N ASN A 159 24.04 3.38 8.81
CA ASN A 159 23.75 4.80 8.91
C ASN A 159 22.65 5.07 9.97
N PRO A 160 22.96 5.81 11.05
CA PRO A 160 21.99 6.07 12.12
C PRO A 160 20.76 6.84 11.64
N ARG A 161 20.92 7.72 10.65
CA ARG A 161 19.81 8.47 10.04
C ARG A 161 18.81 7.50 9.39
N ILE A 162 19.29 6.54 8.61
CA ILE A 162 18.42 5.57 7.92
C ILE A 162 17.69 4.67 8.90
N ARG A 163 18.35 4.24 9.98
CA ARG A 163 17.68 3.46 11.05
C ARG A 163 16.53 4.23 11.68
N LYS A 164 16.75 5.51 12.01
CA LYS A 164 15.73 6.38 12.60
C LYS A 164 14.51 6.50 11.70
N TRP A 165 14.73 6.83 10.43
CA TRP A 165 13.65 6.97 9.45
C TRP A 165 12.93 5.66 9.16
N SER A 166 13.66 4.53 9.10
CA SER A 166 13.07 3.21 8.94
C SER A 166 12.18 2.81 10.12
N PHE A 167 12.65 3.06 11.35
CA PHE A 167 11.89 2.77 12.57
C PHE A 167 10.61 3.61 12.62
N TYR A 168 10.71 4.90 12.33
CA TYR A 168 9.55 5.78 12.23
C TYR A 168 8.54 5.27 11.18
N TRP A 169 9.01 4.95 9.97
CA TRP A 169 8.16 4.46 8.90
C TRP A 169 7.45 3.15 9.28
N ALA A 170 8.14 2.22 9.93
CA ALA A 170 7.56 0.97 10.41
C ALA A 170 6.47 1.22 11.46
N MET A 171 6.72 2.10 12.43
CA MET A 171 5.76 2.45 13.48
C MET A 171 4.51 3.12 12.92
N THR A 172 4.69 4.13 12.06
CA THR A 172 3.60 4.89 11.43
C THR A 172 2.76 4.01 10.50
N THR A 173 3.41 3.14 9.71
CA THR A 173 2.70 2.18 8.85
C THR A 173 1.91 1.16 9.68
N CYS A 174 2.50 0.65 10.77
CA CYS A 174 1.82 -0.28 11.67
C CYS A 174 0.55 0.36 12.27
N MET A 175 0.66 1.60 12.75
CA MET A 175 -0.48 2.35 13.30
C MET A 175 -1.59 2.53 12.27
N SER A 176 -1.25 2.97 11.04
CA SER A 176 -2.24 3.14 9.97
C SER A 176 -2.90 1.82 9.58
N LEU A 177 -2.14 0.72 9.50
CA LEU A 177 -2.71 -0.60 9.23
C LEU A 177 -3.68 -1.04 10.33
N GLN A 178 -3.39 -0.75 11.60
CA GLN A 178 -4.29 -1.04 12.70
C GLN A 178 -5.60 -0.25 12.57
N VAL A 179 -5.54 1.07 12.32
CA VAL A 179 -6.74 1.90 12.10
C VAL A 179 -7.55 1.37 10.90
N SER A 180 -6.87 1.10 9.77
CA SER A 180 -7.46 0.54 8.56
C SER A 180 -8.16 -0.81 8.76
N LEU A 181 -7.79 -1.59 9.78
CA LEU A 181 -8.42 -2.89 10.07
C LEU A 181 -9.72 -2.74 10.89
N TYR A 182 -9.82 -1.72 11.75
CA TYR A 182 -10.91 -1.61 12.72
C TYR A 182 -11.89 -0.48 12.47
N TYR A 183 -11.56 0.52 11.64
CA TYR A 183 -12.41 1.69 11.45
C TYR A 183 -13.82 1.35 10.94
N GLN A 184 -13.96 0.43 9.96
CA GLN A 184 -15.26 0.01 9.45
C GLN A 184 -16.12 -0.66 10.52
N THR A 185 -15.51 -1.47 11.39
CA THR A 185 -16.21 -2.08 12.53
C THR A 185 -16.68 -1.01 13.50
N LEU A 186 -15.85 0.01 13.76
CA LEU A 186 -16.21 1.11 14.65
C LEU A 186 -17.36 1.97 14.09
N PHE A 187 -17.34 2.27 12.79
CA PHE A 187 -18.48 2.89 12.11
C PHE A 187 -19.75 2.05 12.27
N GLY A 188 -19.65 0.74 12.05
CA GLY A 188 -20.78 -0.18 12.18
C GLY A 188 -21.42 -0.18 13.58
N ILE A 189 -20.62 0.00 14.64
CA ILE A 189 -21.13 0.07 16.03
C ILE A 189 -21.91 1.37 16.28
N VAL A 190 -21.41 2.49 15.77
CA VAL A 190 -22.04 3.81 15.97
C VAL A 190 -23.28 4.00 15.08
N GLN A 191 -23.36 3.25 13.98
CA GLN A 191 -24.44 3.29 13.01
C GLN A 191 -25.51 2.22 13.22
N ILE A 192 -25.53 1.55 14.37
CA ILE A 192 -26.57 0.56 14.67
C ILE A 192 -27.94 1.27 14.62
N GLY A 193 -28.77 0.91 13.62
CA GLY A 193 -30.10 1.49 13.40
C GLY A 193 -30.13 2.70 12.45
N ASP A 194 -29.02 3.04 11.79
CA ASP A 194 -28.98 4.02 10.70
C ASP A 194 -29.21 3.34 9.34
N ASP A 195 -30.26 3.74 8.63
CA ASP A 195 -30.63 3.15 7.34
C ASP A 195 -29.75 3.66 6.18
N THR A 196 -28.89 4.68 6.41
CA THR A 196 -28.12 5.34 5.35
C THR A 196 -26.62 5.47 5.66
N PRO A 197 -25.87 4.38 5.83
CA PRO A 197 -24.44 4.44 6.13
C PRO A 197 -23.64 5.06 4.97
N LEU A 198 -22.86 6.12 5.25
CA LEU A 198 -22.07 6.89 4.28
C LEU A 198 -20.58 6.48 4.27
N ASN A 199 -20.26 5.26 4.69
CA ASN A 199 -18.89 4.77 4.88
C ASN A 199 -18.02 4.88 3.61
N GLY A 200 -18.58 4.53 2.45
CA GLY A 200 -17.89 4.62 1.17
C GLY A 200 -17.60 6.06 0.74
N PHE A 201 -18.39 7.04 1.18
CA PHE A 201 -18.05 8.45 0.96
C PHE A 201 -16.89 8.90 1.85
N ALA A 202 -16.80 8.42 3.09
CA ALA A 202 -15.63 8.68 3.93
C ALA A 202 -14.34 8.09 3.30
N ASP A 203 -14.44 6.87 2.76
CA ASP A 203 -13.35 6.22 2.03
C ASP A 203 -12.94 6.99 0.75
N ALA A 204 -13.91 7.48 -0.01
CA ALA A 204 -13.67 8.34 -1.18
C ALA A 204 -13.07 9.70 -0.78
N GLY A 205 -13.53 10.27 0.35
CA GLY A 205 -13.10 11.56 0.85
C GLY A 205 -11.61 11.58 1.20
N TYR A 206 -11.13 10.61 1.98
CA TYR A 206 -9.71 10.58 2.35
C TYR A 206 -8.81 10.33 1.15
N THR A 207 -9.22 9.46 0.21
CA THR A 207 -8.42 9.18 -0.99
C THR A 207 -8.28 10.44 -1.85
N PHE A 208 -9.35 11.21 -2.01
CA PHE A 208 -9.32 12.48 -2.74
C PHE A 208 -8.43 13.53 -2.08
N VAL A 209 -8.60 13.75 -0.77
CA VAL A 209 -7.76 14.68 0.01
C VAL A 209 -6.29 14.27 -0.06
N SER A 210 -6.01 12.98 0.06
CA SER A 210 -4.64 12.45 -0.02
C SER A 210 -3.98 12.73 -1.36
N VAL A 211 -4.71 12.57 -2.48
CA VAL A 211 -4.18 12.87 -3.82
C VAL A 211 -3.85 14.35 -3.96
N ILE A 212 -4.75 15.24 -3.52
CA ILE A 212 -4.51 16.70 -3.53
C ILE A 212 -3.24 17.03 -2.74
N LEU A 213 -3.11 16.48 -1.54
CA LEU A 213 -1.94 16.71 -0.69
C LEU A 213 -0.64 16.24 -1.35
N ILE A 214 -0.62 15.03 -1.93
CA ILE A 214 0.54 14.51 -2.67
C ILE A 214 0.92 15.44 -3.83
N LEU A 215 -0.05 15.95 -4.58
CA LEU A 215 0.19 16.87 -5.70
C LEU A 215 0.75 18.22 -5.21
N ILE A 216 0.20 18.78 -4.14
CA ILE A 216 0.70 19.99 -3.50
C ILE A 216 2.15 19.80 -3.04
N MET A 217 2.46 18.69 -2.36
CA MET A 217 3.83 18.40 -1.91
C MET A 217 4.83 18.27 -3.07
N ASN A 218 4.36 17.82 -4.23
CA ASN A 218 5.21 17.72 -5.42
C ASN A 218 5.49 19.09 -6.08
N TRP A 219 4.62 20.09 -5.86
CA TRP A 219 4.83 21.45 -6.38
C TRP A 219 5.78 22.29 -5.51
N TYR A 220 5.79 22.05 -4.19
CA TYR A 220 6.65 22.80 -3.28
C TYR A 220 7.93 22.03 -2.95
N SER A 221 9.09 22.56 -3.37
CA SER A 221 10.39 22.03 -3.01
C SER A 221 10.78 22.42 -1.57
N ILE A 222 10.17 21.76 -0.59
CA ILE A 222 10.46 21.98 0.84
C ILE A 222 11.73 21.20 1.22
N ASN A 223 12.61 21.83 1.99
CA ASN A 223 13.81 21.17 2.51
C ASN A 223 13.46 20.32 3.74
N TRP A 224 13.06 19.07 3.49
CA TRP A 224 12.65 18.10 4.51
C TRP A 224 13.77 17.68 5.46
N ASP A 225 15.04 17.90 5.10
CA ASP A 225 16.16 17.65 6.01
C ASP A 225 16.15 18.60 7.20
N LYS A 226 15.64 19.83 7.02
CA LYS A 226 15.56 20.85 8.08
C LYS A 226 14.23 20.82 8.82
N TRP A 227 13.12 20.71 8.07
CA TRP A 227 11.77 20.88 8.62
C TRP A 227 11.00 19.58 8.82
N GLY A 228 11.49 18.47 8.28
CA GLY A 228 10.79 17.18 8.32
C GLY A 228 10.51 16.72 9.73
N GLU A 229 11.48 16.80 10.64
CA GLU A 229 11.29 16.34 12.03
C GLU A 229 10.20 17.13 12.76
N LEU A 230 10.21 18.46 12.64
CA LEU A 230 9.18 19.31 13.24
C LEU A 230 7.81 19.04 12.63
N ALA A 231 7.73 18.94 11.30
CA ALA A 231 6.48 18.64 10.60
C ALA A 231 5.92 17.28 11.04
N LEU A 232 6.76 16.25 11.15
CA LEU A 232 6.33 14.93 11.61
C LEU A 232 5.82 14.95 13.04
N VAL A 233 6.46 15.67 13.96
CA VAL A 233 5.97 15.80 15.34
C VAL A 233 4.60 16.44 15.35
N VAL A 234 4.42 17.57 14.67
CA VAL A 234 3.14 18.28 14.60
C VAL A 234 2.05 17.39 14.00
N ILE A 235 2.31 16.78 12.84
CA ILE A 235 1.33 15.92 12.15
C ILE A 235 1.00 14.69 13.00
N SER A 236 1.98 14.09 13.67
CA SER A 236 1.76 12.93 14.55
C SER A 236 0.94 13.30 15.79
N THR A 237 1.19 14.44 16.41
CA THR A 237 0.41 14.94 17.55
C THR A 237 -1.03 15.22 17.15
N LEU A 238 -1.26 15.87 16.00
CA LEU A 238 -2.61 16.10 15.49
C LEU A 238 -3.31 14.79 15.15
N SER A 239 -2.60 13.84 14.52
CA SER A 239 -3.13 12.50 14.22
C SER A 239 -3.57 11.76 15.49
N ALA A 240 -2.78 11.84 16.57
CA ALA A 240 -3.15 11.27 17.86
C ALA A 240 -4.40 11.94 18.44
N GLY A 241 -4.51 13.28 18.35
CA GLY A 241 -5.70 14.01 18.76
C GLY A 241 -6.96 13.57 18.00
N PHE A 242 -6.87 13.43 16.68
CA PHE A 242 -7.98 12.92 15.87
C PHE A 242 -8.38 11.50 16.23
N LEU A 243 -7.43 10.61 16.53
CA LEU A 243 -7.74 9.25 16.97
C LEU A 243 -8.43 9.22 18.35
N VAL A 244 -8.04 10.10 19.28
CA VAL A 244 -8.72 10.21 20.59
C VAL A 244 -10.16 10.68 20.39
N ILE A 245 -10.39 11.72 19.59
CA ILE A 245 -11.75 12.20 19.28
C ILE A 245 -12.55 11.10 18.58
N PHE A 246 -11.95 10.43 17.60
CA PHE A 246 -12.55 9.29 16.89
C PHE A 246 -12.99 8.18 17.83
N SER A 247 -12.18 7.86 18.85
CA SER A 247 -12.48 6.80 19.83
C SER A 247 -13.63 7.14 20.77
N GLN A 248 -13.90 8.43 20.99
CA GLN A 248 -14.95 8.91 21.91
C GLN A 248 -16.24 9.31 21.19
N ALA A 249 -16.20 9.41 19.86
CA ALA A 249 -17.33 9.88 19.08
C ALA A 249 -18.49 8.88 19.11
N GLN A 250 -19.68 9.38 19.43
CA GLN A 250 -20.94 8.63 19.47
C GLN A 250 -21.80 8.85 18.22
N ASN A 251 -21.28 9.57 17.24
CA ASN A 251 -21.98 9.91 16.00
C ASN A 251 -21.04 9.66 14.81
N ALA A 252 -21.58 9.14 13.71
CA ALA A 252 -20.81 8.78 12.52
C ALA A 252 -20.12 9.98 11.84
N TYR A 253 -20.75 11.16 11.80
CA TYR A 253 -20.20 12.33 11.10
C TYR A 253 -18.84 12.81 11.65
N PRO A 254 -18.67 13.06 12.97
CA PRO A 254 -17.36 13.42 13.52
C PRO A 254 -16.34 12.29 13.37
N MET A 255 -16.76 11.01 13.42
CA MET A 255 -15.86 9.89 13.14
C MET A 255 -15.35 9.91 11.70
N TYR A 256 -16.21 10.17 10.71
CA TYR A 256 -15.79 10.31 9.31
C TYR A 256 -14.78 11.43 9.13
N ALA A 257 -15.04 12.61 9.70
CA ALA A 257 -14.13 13.74 9.61
C ALA A 257 -12.75 13.41 10.22
N CYS A 258 -12.71 12.79 11.40
CA CYS A 258 -11.46 12.40 12.05
C CYS A 258 -10.71 11.31 11.25
N TYR A 259 -11.43 10.34 10.69
CA TYR A 259 -10.83 9.30 9.84
C TYR A 259 -10.20 9.88 8.58
N ILE A 260 -10.92 10.75 7.87
CA ILE A 260 -10.43 11.43 6.66
C ILE A 260 -9.17 12.24 6.98
N ALA A 261 -9.20 13.01 8.07
CA ALA A 261 -8.06 13.82 8.49
C ALA A 261 -6.85 12.97 8.88
N TYR A 262 -7.06 11.91 9.65
CA TYR A 262 -6.00 10.98 10.06
C TYR A 262 -5.32 10.32 8.84
N GLU A 263 -6.10 9.77 7.90
CA GLU A 263 -5.54 9.13 6.70
C GLU A 263 -4.81 10.13 5.79
N ALA A 264 -5.35 11.34 5.64
CA ALA A 264 -4.68 12.41 4.90
C ALA A 264 -3.31 12.77 5.51
N PHE A 265 -3.24 12.86 6.84
CA PHE A 265 -2.00 13.10 7.58
C PHE A 265 -1.02 11.94 7.49
N TYR A 266 -1.51 10.70 7.51
CA TYR A 266 -0.68 9.53 7.25
C TYR A 266 -0.01 9.59 5.87
N GLN A 267 -0.75 9.96 4.82
CA GLN A 267 -0.18 10.10 3.48
C GLN A 267 0.86 11.22 3.40
N LEU A 268 0.66 12.34 4.11
CA LEU A 268 1.67 13.38 4.25
C LEU A 268 2.94 12.86 4.93
N MET A 269 2.81 12.16 6.06
CA MET A 269 3.97 11.62 6.81
C MET A 269 4.80 10.65 5.96
N ILE A 270 4.15 9.78 5.17
CA ILE A 270 4.88 8.90 4.25
C ILE A 270 5.55 9.69 3.14
N THR A 271 4.89 10.69 2.57
CA THR A 271 5.46 11.51 1.48
C THR A 271 6.66 12.33 1.94
N ILE A 272 6.67 12.82 3.18
CA ILE A 272 7.81 13.55 3.78
C ILE A 272 9.01 12.62 4.00
N SER A 273 8.75 11.35 4.33
CA SER A 273 9.79 10.37 4.68
C SER A 273 10.37 9.60 3.49
N GLN A 274 9.77 9.70 2.31
CA GLN A 274 10.21 9.07 1.06
C GLN A 274 11.16 9.97 0.25
#